data_AF-A0A538K5P2-F1
#
_entry.id   AF-A0A538K5P2-F1
#
_cell.length_a   1.000
_cell.length_b   1.000
_cell.length_c   1.000
_cell.angle_alpha   90.00
_cell.angle_beta   90.00
_cell.angle_gamma   90.00
#
_symmetry.space_group_name_H-M   'P 1'
#
loop_
_entity.id
_entity.type
_entity.pdbx_description
1 polymer ?
#
loop_
_entity_poly.entity_id
_entity_poly.type
_entity_poly.pdbx_seq_one_letter_code
_entity_poly.pdbx_strand_id
1 'polypeptide(L)'
;MAAIGYGRQRQADIYLAGVRGRKPRVPQNAAALERAARRSMSKEGFAYIAGGAGLETTMTANRAAFERVRIVPRMLRGPATRRLEVELFGRTLPAPLLVAPIGVLEMAHHEGDLAVARAAAAEGVPMIFSSQASKALEDCAAAMENAARWFQLYMSTSDELVRSFVSRAERAGCEAIVVTLDTTMLGWRLRDLDLGYL
;
A
#
# COMPACT_ATOMS: atom_id res chain seq x y z
N MET A 1 20.82 -0.01 25.33
CA MET A 1 21.26 0.21 23.93
C MET A 1 20.19 0.98 23.20
N ALA A 2 20.51 2.09 22.52
CA ALA A 2 19.52 2.79 21.70
C ALA A 2 19.06 1.88 20.54
N ALA A 3 17.76 1.82 20.28
CA ALA A 3 17.21 1.02 19.20
C ALA A 3 17.83 1.44 17.85
N ILE A 4 18.33 0.47 17.09
CA ILE A 4 18.81 0.70 15.72
C ILE A 4 17.59 1.11 14.89
N GLY A 5 17.58 2.31 14.31
CA GLY A 5 16.45 2.77 13.49
C GLY A 5 16.18 1.83 12.31
N TYR A 6 14.89 1.70 11.93
CA TYR A 6 14.39 0.75 10.93
C TYR A 6 15.27 0.57 9.69
N GLY A 7 15.68 1.68 9.04
CA GLY A 7 16.50 1.62 7.83
C GLY A 7 17.87 0.96 8.05
N ARG A 8 18.53 1.26 9.17
CA ARG A 8 19.84 0.66 9.49
C ARG A 8 19.69 -0.82 9.85
N GLN A 9 18.63 -1.17 10.57
CA GLN A 9 18.34 -2.57 10.90
C GLN A 9 18.12 -3.38 9.62
N ARG A 10 17.23 -2.92 8.73
CA ARG A 10 16.95 -3.60 7.46
C ARG A 10 18.19 -3.75 6.58
N GLN A 11 19.01 -2.71 6.50
CA GLN A 11 20.27 -2.76 5.75
C GLN A 11 21.24 -3.80 6.35
N ALA A 12 21.36 -3.86 7.67
CA ALA A 12 22.19 -4.85 8.36
C ALA A 12 21.72 -6.28 8.09
N ASP A 13 20.40 -6.53 8.16
CA ASP A 13 19.82 -7.85 7.88
C ASP A 13 20.15 -8.34 6.46
N ILE A 14 20.02 -7.43 5.47
CA ILE A 14 20.33 -7.71 4.06
C ILE A 14 21.82 -8.04 3.89
N TYR A 15 22.72 -7.24 4.45
CA TYR A 15 24.16 -7.50 4.30
C TYR A 15 24.60 -8.75 5.05
N LEU A 16 24.10 -9.00 6.25
CA LEU A 16 24.43 -10.20 7.01
C LEU A 16 23.96 -11.47 6.29
N ALA A 17 22.77 -11.44 5.69
CA ALA A 17 22.31 -12.52 4.82
C ALA A 17 23.21 -12.68 3.59
N GLY A 18 23.65 -11.57 2.98
CA GLY A 18 24.55 -11.55 1.83
C GLY A 18 25.93 -12.18 2.12
N VAL A 19 26.53 -11.89 3.27
CA VAL A 19 27.78 -12.52 3.74
C VAL A 19 27.62 -14.04 3.85
N ARG A 20 26.41 -14.52 4.15
CA ARG A 20 26.05 -15.94 4.20
C ARG A 20 25.60 -16.50 2.84
N GLY A 21 25.87 -15.81 1.75
CA GLY A 21 25.55 -16.23 0.38
C GLY A 21 24.08 -16.07 -0.02
N ARG A 22 23.23 -15.42 0.80
CA ARG A 22 21.80 -15.25 0.50
C ARG A 22 21.54 -13.85 -0.06
N LYS A 23 21.13 -13.78 -1.33
CA LYS A 23 20.71 -12.52 -1.97
C LYS A 23 19.24 -12.21 -1.66
N PRO A 24 18.83 -10.92 -1.61
CA PRO A 24 17.43 -10.55 -1.45
C PRO A 24 16.58 -11.09 -2.61
N ARG A 25 15.43 -11.71 -2.28
CA ARG A 25 14.45 -12.18 -3.27
C ARG A 25 13.71 -11.02 -3.95
N VAL A 26 13.48 -9.94 -3.21
CA VAL A 26 12.78 -8.74 -3.68
C VAL A 26 13.82 -7.69 -4.11
N PRO A 27 13.73 -7.12 -5.32
CA PRO A 27 14.59 -6.03 -5.74
C PRO A 27 14.45 -4.80 -4.82
N GLN A 28 15.57 -4.16 -4.47
CA GLN A 28 15.57 -2.97 -3.60
C GLN A 28 15.29 -1.66 -4.36
N ASN A 29 15.26 -1.70 -5.69
CA ASN A 29 14.94 -0.57 -6.55
C ASN A 29 13.51 -0.74 -7.10
N ALA A 30 12.68 0.31 -6.98
CA ALA A 30 11.28 0.26 -7.38
C ALA A 30 11.06 -0.09 -8.86
N ALA A 31 11.87 0.46 -9.78
CA ALA A 31 11.77 0.13 -11.20
C ALA A 31 12.19 -1.33 -11.48
N ALA A 32 13.15 -1.87 -10.72
CA ALA A 32 13.52 -3.28 -10.82
C ALA A 32 12.42 -4.20 -10.27
N LEU A 33 11.73 -3.78 -9.21
CA LEU A 33 10.56 -4.47 -8.66
C LEU A 33 9.41 -4.49 -9.67
N GLU A 34 9.08 -3.37 -10.29
CA GLU A 34 8.06 -3.28 -11.35
C GLU A 34 8.37 -4.21 -12.52
N ARG A 35 9.62 -4.23 -13.00
CA ARG A 35 10.04 -5.18 -14.05
C ARG A 35 9.93 -6.64 -13.61
N ALA A 36 10.20 -6.94 -12.34
CA ALA A 36 10.04 -8.29 -11.80
C ALA A 36 8.56 -8.70 -11.71
N ALA A 37 7.70 -7.78 -11.27
CA ALA A 37 6.25 -7.97 -11.23
C ALA A 37 5.70 -8.23 -12.64
N ARG A 38 6.10 -7.43 -13.65
CA ARG A 38 5.73 -7.63 -15.06
C ARG A 38 6.04 -9.04 -15.59
N ARG A 39 7.15 -9.64 -15.15
CA ARG A 39 7.53 -11.00 -15.55
C ARG A 39 6.78 -12.09 -14.80
N SER A 40 6.18 -11.77 -13.66
CA SER A 40 5.57 -12.73 -12.75
C SER A 40 4.04 -12.75 -12.83
N MET A 41 3.43 -11.65 -13.27
CA MET A 41 1.98 -11.48 -13.39
C MET A 41 1.47 -11.82 -14.79
N SER A 42 0.15 -12.01 -14.93
CA SER A 42 -0.50 -12.02 -16.24
C SER A 42 -0.39 -10.66 -16.93
N LYS A 43 -0.64 -10.62 -18.24
CA LYS A 43 -0.61 -9.38 -19.00
C LYS A 43 -1.70 -8.41 -18.51
N GLU A 44 -2.89 -8.95 -18.26
CA GLU A 44 -4.08 -8.26 -17.80
C GLU A 44 -3.84 -7.70 -16.39
N GLY A 45 -3.32 -8.53 -15.47
CA GLY A 45 -3.02 -8.07 -14.10
C GLY A 45 -1.95 -7.00 -14.05
N PHE A 46 -0.90 -7.14 -14.86
CA PHE A 46 0.11 -6.09 -14.95
C PHE A 46 -0.44 -4.81 -15.58
N ALA A 47 -1.27 -4.91 -16.62
CA ALA A 47 -1.92 -3.76 -17.25
C ALA A 47 -2.81 -3.01 -16.25
N TYR A 48 -3.65 -3.72 -15.51
CA TYR A 48 -4.56 -3.15 -14.51
C TYR A 48 -3.83 -2.40 -13.40
N ILE A 49 -2.74 -2.97 -12.87
CA ILE A 49 -2.00 -2.39 -11.74
C ILE A 49 -1.04 -1.28 -12.20
N ALA A 50 -0.32 -1.48 -13.30
CA ALA A 50 0.69 -0.53 -13.75
C ALA A 50 0.14 0.58 -14.67
N GLY A 51 -1.04 0.37 -15.24
CA GLY A 51 -1.67 1.28 -16.20
C GLY A 51 -2.35 2.47 -15.55
N GLY A 52 -2.44 3.56 -16.31
CA GLY A 52 -3.14 4.78 -15.92
C GLY A 52 -4.08 5.31 -16.98
N ALA A 53 -4.72 6.43 -16.66
CA ALA A 53 -5.62 7.11 -17.59
C ALA A 53 -4.84 7.82 -18.71
N GLY A 54 -5.41 7.80 -19.91
CA GLY A 54 -4.87 8.45 -21.10
C GLY A 54 -3.46 8.01 -21.44
N LEU A 55 -2.59 8.98 -21.72
CA LEU A 55 -1.17 8.75 -22.03
C LEU A 55 -0.30 8.59 -20.77
N GLU A 56 -0.91 8.43 -19.59
CA GLU A 56 -0.21 8.25 -18.30
C GLU A 56 0.72 9.41 -17.92
N THR A 57 0.55 10.58 -18.56
CA THR A 57 1.37 11.77 -18.35
C THR A 57 1.26 12.31 -16.93
N THR A 58 0.07 12.24 -16.33
CA THR A 58 -0.14 12.60 -14.91
C THR A 58 0.65 11.70 -13.97
N MET A 59 0.72 10.38 -14.23
CA MET A 59 1.52 9.47 -13.41
C MET A 59 3.02 9.78 -13.51
N THR A 60 3.49 10.13 -14.71
CA THR A 60 4.86 10.61 -14.93
C THR A 60 5.10 11.90 -14.18
N ALA A 61 4.17 12.86 -14.25
CA ALA A 61 4.25 14.14 -13.57
C ALA A 61 4.26 14.00 -12.03
N ASN A 62 3.49 13.05 -11.47
CA ASN A 62 3.50 12.73 -10.04
C ASN A 62 4.90 12.33 -9.55
N ARG A 63 5.61 11.50 -10.31
CA ARG A 63 6.99 11.09 -9.99
C ARG A 63 7.97 12.26 -10.15
N ALA A 64 7.89 12.97 -11.27
CA ALA A 64 8.73 14.13 -11.56
C ALA A 64 8.54 15.26 -10.53
N ALA A 65 7.40 15.33 -9.84
CA ALA A 65 7.16 16.31 -8.79
C ALA A 65 8.12 16.17 -7.60
N PHE A 66 8.46 14.95 -7.20
CA PHE A 66 9.39 14.72 -6.10
C PHE A 66 10.83 15.08 -6.47
N GLU A 67 11.23 14.95 -7.73
CA GLU A 67 12.59 15.31 -8.19
C GLU A 67 12.88 16.81 -8.12
N ARG A 68 11.83 17.64 -8.08
CA ARG A 68 11.96 19.09 -7.91
C ARG A 68 12.30 19.49 -6.47
N VAL A 69 12.12 18.60 -5.50
CA VAL A 69 12.37 18.86 -4.07
C VAL A 69 13.67 18.17 -3.64
N ARG A 70 14.55 18.91 -2.98
CA ARG A 70 15.86 18.40 -2.52
C ARG A 70 15.94 18.43 -1.00
N ILE A 71 16.34 17.31 -0.40
CA ILE A 71 16.66 17.24 1.02
C ILE A 71 18.07 17.80 1.21
N VAL A 72 18.23 18.85 2.00
CA VAL A 72 19.53 19.45 2.32
C VAL A 72 20.19 18.67 3.46
N PRO A 73 21.35 18.01 3.25
CA PRO A 73 22.06 17.32 4.31
C PRO A 73 22.50 18.32 5.40
N ARG A 74 22.27 17.98 6.67
CA ARG A 74 22.68 18.81 7.82
C ARG A 74 23.74 18.07 8.62
N MET A 75 24.99 18.49 8.47
CA MET A 75 26.13 17.92 9.22
C MET A 75 26.14 18.38 10.67
N LEU A 76 26.70 17.55 11.56
CA LEU A 76 26.80 17.81 13.01
C LEU A 76 25.47 18.18 13.67
N ARG A 77 24.36 17.68 13.13
CA ARG A 77 23.01 17.98 13.56
C ARG A 77 22.14 16.72 13.52
N GLY A 78 21.20 16.64 14.44
CA GLY A 78 20.16 15.61 14.47
C GLY A 78 20.41 14.52 15.51
N PRO A 79 19.36 13.80 15.90
CA PRO A 79 19.46 12.79 16.95
C PRO A 79 20.14 11.52 16.42
N ALA A 80 20.88 10.82 17.30
CA ALA A 80 21.46 9.51 17.00
C ALA A 80 20.37 8.47 16.67
N THR A 81 19.19 8.63 17.28
CA THR A 81 18.00 7.81 17.08
C THR A 81 16.92 8.63 16.38
N ARG A 82 16.35 8.10 15.30
CA ARG A 82 15.22 8.75 14.63
C ARG A 82 13.91 8.28 15.29
N ARG A 83 13.01 9.22 15.55
CA ARG A 83 11.63 8.95 15.92
C ARG A 83 10.76 9.21 14.70
N LEU A 84 10.00 8.19 14.28
CA LEU A 84 9.09 8.27 13.14
C LEU A 84 7.63 8.17 13.61
N GLU A 85 7.42 7.98 14.92
CA GLU A 85 6.09 7.82 15.48
C GLU A 85 5.26 9.08 15.27
N VAL A 86 3.99 8.89 14.92
CA VAL A 86 3.01 9.97 14.79
C VAL A 86 1.73 9.58 15.51
N GLU A 87 1.06 10.54 16.12
CA GLU A 87 -0.30 10.33 16.62
C GLU A 87 -1.32 10.71 15.55
N LEU A 88 -2.25 9.80 15.27
CA LEU A 88 -3.30 10.00 14.29
C LEU A 88 -4.60 9.37 14.82
N PHE A 89 -5.66 10.17 14.93
CA PHE A 89 -6.97 9.74 15.43
C PHE A 89 -6.92 9.03 16.81
N GLY A 90 -6.04 9.49 17.71
CA GLY A 90 -5.89 8.91 19.05
C GLY A 90 -5.05 7.63 19.09
N ARG A 91 -4.44 7.23 17.97
CA ARG A 91 -3.54 6.08 17.89
C ARG A 91 -2.11 6.50 17.55
N THR A 92 -1.13 5.94 18.26
CA THR A 92 0.28 6.10 17.93
C THR A 92 0.67 5.10 16.84
N LEU A 93 1.04 5.62 15.66
CA LEU A 93 1.56 4.84 14.54
C LEU A 93 3.10 4.81 14.59
N PRO A 94 3.75 3.69 14.24
CA PRO A 94 5.22 3.59 14.29
C PRO A 94 5.93 4.40 13.19
N ALA A 95 5.22 4.77 12.13
CA ALA A 95 5.72 5.57 11.02
C ALA A 95 4.56 6.37 10.37
N PRO A 96 4.85 7.50 9.69
CA PRO A 96 3.84 8.29 8.98
C PRO A 96 3.52 7.68 7.61
N LEU A 97 3.21 6.38 7.58
CA LEU A 97 2.96 5.61 6.37
C LEU A 97 1.71 4.77 6.56
N LEU A 98 0.97 4.57 5.48
CA LEU A 98 -0.23 3.74 5.41
C LEU A 98 -0.21 2.96 4.11
N VAL A 99 -0.78 1.76 4.12
CA VAL A 99 -1.05 1.00 2.90
C VAL A 99 -2.33 1.56 2.26
N ALA A 100 -2.18 2.15 1.07
CA ALA A 100 -3.28 2.71 0.30
C ALA A 100 -4.31 1.63 -0.10
N PRO A 101 -5.60 1.99 -0.26
CA PRO A 101 -6.62 1.05 -0.69
C PRO A 101 -6.41 0.72 -2.18
N ILE A 102 -6.15 -0.55 -2.47
CA ILE A 102 -6.01 -1.08 -3.83
C ILE A 102 -7.03 -2.22 -3.97
N GLY A 103 -7.92 -2.11 -4.95
CA GLY A 103 -8.87 -3.17 -5.27
C GLY A 103 -8.25 -4.28 -6.12
N VAL A 104 -8.92 -5.42 -6.19
CA VAL A 104 -8.62 -6.53 -7.12
C VAL A 104 -7.16 -7.03 -7.03
N LEU A 105 -6.60 -7.10 -5.81
CA LEU A 105 -5.22 -7.53 -5.58
C LEU A 105 -4.95 -9.00 -5.95
N GLU A 106 -6.00 -9.81 -6.14
CA GLU A 106 -5.90 -11.17 -6.69
C GLU A 106 -5.20 -11.23 -8.05
N MET A 107 -5.23 -10.13 -8.83
CA MET A 107 -4.52 -10.02 -10.10
C MET A 107 -2.99 -10.01 -9.95
N ALA A 108 -2.48 -9.61 -8.78
CA ALA A 108 -1.06 -9.69 -8.45
C ALA A 108 -0.70 -11.03 -7.82
N HIS A 109 -1.55 -11.54 -6.93
CA HIS A 109 -1.31 -12.78 -6.19
C HIS A 109 -2.63 -13.32 -5.63
N HIS A 110 -2.86 -14.64 -5.70
CA HIS A 110 -4.11 -15.28 -5.28
C HIS A 110 -4.54 -15.01 -3.81
N GLU A 111 -3.59 -14.74 -2.92
CA GLU A 111 -3.90 -14.34 -1.54
C GLU A 111 -4.43 -12.89 -1.43
N GLY A 112 -4.14 -12.04 -2.42
CA GLY A 112 -4.66 -10.67 -2.53
C GLY A 112 -4.47 -9.83 -1.26
N ASP A 113 -5.55 -9.19 -0.83
CA ASP A 113 -5.59 -8.34 0.36
C ASP A 113 -5.14 -9.07 1.63
N LEU A 114 -5.35 -10.38 1.74
CA LEU A 114 -4.99 -11.14 2.95
C LEU A 114 -3.47 -11.20 3.15
N ALA A 115 -2.70 -11.33 2.07
CA ALA A 115 -1.24 -11.28 2.15
C ALA A 115 -0.74 -9.88 2.56
N VAL A 116 -1.40 -8.83 2.05
CA VAL A 116 -1.09 -7.44 2.40
C VAL A 116 -1.45 -7.14 3.85
N ALA A 117 -2.61 -7.61 4.32
CA ALA A 117 -3.08 -7.45 5.68
C ALA A 117 -2.10 -8.06 6.69
N ARG A 118 -1.63 -9.30 6.44
CA ARG A 118 -0.60 -9.95 7.26
C ARG A 118 0.73 -9.17 7.28
N ALA A 119 1.17 -8.67 6.12
CA ALA A 119 2.40 -7.88 6.04
C ALA A 119 2.26 -6.54 6.77
N ALA A 120 1.13 -5.85 6.59
CA ALA A 120 0.82 -4.59 7.25
C ALA A 120 0.81 -4.74 8.78
N ALA A 121 0.17 -5.80 9.29
CA ALA A 121 0.18 -6.12 10.72
C ALA A 121 1.58 -6.45 11.24
N ALA A 122 2.35 -7.26 10.52
CA ALA A 122 3.72 -7.62 10.91
C ALA A 122 4.66 -6.41 11.00
N GLU A 123 4.47 -5.42 10.12
CA GLU A 123 5.28 -4.19 10.09
C GLU A 123 4.66 -3.06 10.94
N GLY A 124 3.47 -3.26 11.52
CA GLY A 124 2.74 -2.25 12.30
C GLY A 124 2.25 -1.06 11.47
N VAL A 125 2.16 -1.20 10.14
CA VAL A 125 1.71 -0.13 9.23
C VAL A 125 0.20 -0.26 9.03
N PRO A 126 -0.60 0.81 9.20
CA PRO A 126 -2.03 0.73 8.96
C PRO A 126 -2.38 0.31 7.53
N MET A 127 -3.39 -0.53 7.37
CA MET A 127 -3.96 -0.87 6.06
C MET A 127 -5.32 -0.23 5.87
N ILE A 128 -5.54 0.34 4.68
CA ILE A 128 -6.85 0.84 4.26
C ILE A 128 -7.46 -0.22 3.33
N PHE A 129 -8.51 -0.92 3.78
CA PHE A 129 -9.22 -1.91 2.97
C PHE A 129 -10.01 -1.23 1.85
N SER A 130 -10.00 -1.76 0.63
CA SER A 130 -10.83 -1.22 -0.45
C SER A 130 -12.27 -1.77 -0.39
N SER A 131 -13.24 -0.96 -0.82
CA SER A 131 -14.59 -1.47 -1.14
C SER A 131 -14.57 -2.52 -2.27
N GLN A 132 -13.52 -2.55 -3.10
CA GLN A 132 -13.31 -3.50 -4.19
C GLN A 132 -12.18 -4.51 -3.88
N ALA A 133 -12.01 -4.86 -2.60
CA ALA A 133 -11.03 -5.86 -2.19
C ALA A 133 -11.37 -7.27 -2.74
N SER A 134 -10.32 -8.05 -3.00
CA SER A 134 -10.37 -9.45 -3.43
C SER A 134 -10.75 -10.43 -2.31
N LYS A 135 -10.54 -10.02 -1.06
CA LYS A 135 -10.88 -10.80 0.14
C LYS A 135 -11.84 -10.01 1.01
N ALA A 136 -12.67 -10.73 1.75
CA ALA A 136 -13.59 -10.11 2.70
C ALA A 136 -12.80 -9.29 3.73
N LEU A 137 -13.31 -8.10 4.07
CA LEU A 137 -12.64 -7.21 5.03
C LEU A 137 -12.53 -7.88 6.41
N GLU A 138 -13.48 -8.76 6.75
CA GLU A 138 -13.49 -9.53 7.99
C GLU A 138 -12.32 -10.51 8.09
N ASP A 139 -11.99 -11.21 6.99
CA ASP A 139 -10.87 -12.15 6.95
C ASP A 139 -9.53 -11.40 7.09
N CYS A 140 -9.41 -10.27 6.39
CA CYS A 140 -8.24 -9.39 6.50
C CYS A 140 -8.11 -8.81 7.90
N ALA A 141 -9.22 -8.35 8.50
CA ALA A 141 -9.22 -7.81 9.85
C ALA A 141 -8.83 -8.88 10.88
N ALA A 142 -9.33 -10.11 10.76
CA ALA A 142 -8.94 -11.22 11.63
C ALA A 142 -7.42 -11.50 11.54
N ALA A 143 -6.84 -11.47 10.34
CA ALA A 143 -5.41 -11.66 10.14
C ALA A 143 -4.53 -10.49 10.65
N MET A 144 -5.13 -9.33 10.90
CA MET A 144 -4.44 -8.14 11.40
C MET A 144 -4.44 -8.02 12.93
N GLU A 145 -5.18 -8.88 13.64
CA GLU A 145 -5.31 -8.84 15.11
C GLU A 145 -5.64 -7.43 15.62
N ASN A 146 -4.71 -6.76 16.32
CA ASN A 146 -4.88 -5.41 16.86
C ASN A 146 -4.28 -4.31 15.98
N ALA A 147 -3.68 -4.63 14.83
CA ALA A 147 -3.07 -3.64 13.95
C ALA A 147 -4.10 -2.61 13.46
N ALA A 148 -3.66 -1.36 13.33
CA ALA A 148 -4.51 -0.27 12.87
C ALA A 148 -5.02 -0.56 11.45
N ARG A 149 -6.32 -0.33 11.22
CA ARG A 149 -6.93 -0.56 9.91
C ARG A 149 -8.07 0.42 9.68
N TRP A 150 -8.24 0.82 8.43
CA TRP A 150 -9.29 1.73 7.99
C TRP A 150 -10.04 1.10 6.82
N PHE A 151 -11.18 1.68 6.46
CA PHE A 151 -11.97 1.21 5.33
C PHE A 151 -12.19 2.34 4.31
N GLN A 152 -11.85 2.07 3.06
CA GLN A 152 -12.15 2.93 1.93
C GLN A 152 -13.56 2.62 1.41
N LEU A 153 -14.39 3.66 1.38
CA LEU A 153 -15.77 3.61 0.90
C LEU A 153 -15.86 4.21 -0.51
N TYR A 154 -16.30 3.39 -1.47
CA TYR A 154 -16.90 3.90 -2.70
C TYR A 154 -18.38 4.17 -2.44
N MET A 155 -18.81 5.41 -2.67
CA MET A 155 -20.21 5.78 -2.49
C MET A 155 -21.09 5.01 -3.49
N SER A 156 -22.19 4.47 -2.99
CA SER A 156 -23.25 3.86 -3.79
C SER A 156 -24.48 4.77 -3.81
N THR A 157 -25.33 4.64 -4.82
CA THR A 157 -26.67 5.23 -4.84
C THR A 157 -27.63 4.54 -3.86
N SER A 158 -27.25 3.37 -3.31
CA SER A 158 -28.00 2.68 -2.28
C SER A 158 -27.47 3.00 -0.88
N ASP A 159 -28.25 3.75 -0.10
CA ASP A 159 -27.97 4.05 1.30
C ASP A 159 -27.89 2.78 2.17
N GLU A 160 -28.67 1.75 1.83
CA GLU A 160 -28.63 0.46 2.51
C GLU A 160 -27.27 -0.23 2.34
N LEU A 161 -26.74 -0.24 1.11
CA LEU A 161 -25.42 -0.80 0.82
C LEU A 161 -24.31 -0.02 1.54
N VAL A 162 -24.37 1.32 1.50
CA VAL A 162 -23.42 2.17 2.21
C VAL A 162 -23.46 1.89 3.71
N ARG A 163 -24.66 1.83 4.31
CA ARG A 163 -24.83 1.50 5.73
C ARG A 163 -24.28 0.12 6.06
N SER A 164 -24.50 -0.87 5.19
CA SER A 164 -23.96 -2.21 5.34
C SER A 164 -22.43 -2.22 5.37
N PHE A 165 -21.77 -1.53 4.42
CA PHE A 165 -20.31 -1.44 4.39
C PHE A 165 -19.73 -0.76 5.62
N VAL A 166 -20.27 0.41 6.00
CA VAL A 166 -19.78 1.15 7.18
C VAL A 166 -19.98 0.33 8.45
N SER A 167 -21.13 -0.31 8.61
CA SER A 167 -21.42 -1.14 9.79
C SER A 167 -20.49 -2.37 9.87
N ARG A 168 -20.15 -2.98 8.73
CA ARG A 168 -19.18 -4.09 8.67
C ARG A 168 -17.77 -3.62 9.01
N ALA A 169 -17.35 -2.48 8.46
CA ALA A 169 -16.06 -1.87 8.75
C ALA A 169 -15.91 -1.57 10.24
N GLU A 170 -16.92 -0.97 10.86
CA GLU A 170 -16.95 -0.70 12.30
C GLU A 170 -16.84 -1.99 13.13
N ARG A 171 -17.64 -3.02 12.82
CA ARG A 171 -17.56 -4.33 13.50
C ARG A 171 -16.21 -5.02 13.33
N ALA A 172 -15.54 -4.80 12.19
CA ALA A 172 -14.20 -5.31 11.94
C ALA A 172 -13.09 -4.47 12.62
N GLY A 173 -13.45 -3.47 13.42
CA GLY A 173 -12.51 -2.62 14.15
C GLY A 173 -11.77 -1.64 13.25
N CYS A 174 -12.39 -1.18 12.16
CA CYS A 174 -11.84 -0.08 11.38
C CYS A 174 -11.98 1.24 12.15
N GLU A 175 -10.88 1.98 12.26
CA GLU A 175 -10.81 3.20 13.09
C GLU A 175 -11.17 4.48 12.31
N ALA A 176 -11.23 4.39 10.98
CA ALA A 176 -11.58 5.49 10.10
C ALA A 176 -12.21 5.01 8.79
N ILE A 177 -12.98 5.90 8.17
CA ILE A 177 -13.55 5.74 6.83
C ILE A 177 -12.86 6.72 5.88
N VAL A 178 -12.38 6.21 4.75
CA VAL A 178 -11.77 6.99 3.66
C VAL A 178 -12.76 7.05 2.50
N VAL A 179 -13.39 8.19 2.28
CA VAL A 179 -14.36 8.35 1.18
C VAL A 179 -13.63 8.73 -0.10
N THR A 180 -13.66 7.86 -1.10
CA THR A 180 -13.02 8.12 -2.40
C THR A 180 -14.01 8.78 -3.35
N LEU A 181 -13.70 10.00 -3.79
CA LEU A 181 -14.59 10.85 -4.59
C LEU A 181 -14.14 11.04 -6.05
N ASP A 182 -12.94 10.59 -6.39
CA ASP A 182 -12.29 10.85 -7.68
C ASP A 182 -12.50 9.74 -8.73
N THR A 183 -13.25 8.69 -8.38
CA THR A 183 -13.54 7.55 -9.26
C THR A 183 -15.05 7.33 -9.39
N THR A 184 -15.78 8.36 -9.81
CA THR A 184 -17.23 8.27 -10.09
C THR A 184 -17.54 7.60 -11.42
N MET A 185 -16.56 7.58 -12.32
CA MET A 185 -16.59 6.85 -13.59
C MET A 185 -15.22 6.20 -13.81
N LEU A 186 -15.19 5.14 -14.61
CA LEU A 186 -13.93 4.51 -14.99
C LEU A 186 -13.11 5.47 -15.87
N GLY A 187 -11.83 5.62 -15.54
CA GLY A 187 -10.90 6.39 -16.34
C GLY A 187 -10.63 5.71 -17.69
N TRP A 188 -10.29 6.50 -18.72
CA TRP A 188 -9.93 5.98 -20.03
C TRP A 188 -8.52 5.36 -20.02
N ARG A 189 -8.39 4.09 -19.64
CA ARG A 189 -7.10 3.41 -19.45
C ARG A 189 -6.74 2.58 -20.67
N LEU A 190 -5.79 3.06 -21.47
CA LEU A 190 -5.48 2.46 -22.77
C LEU A 190 -5.00 1.00 -22.66
N ARG A 191 -4.19 0.67 -21.65
CA ARG A 191 -3.68 -0.70 -21.47
C ARG A 191 -4.78 -1.72 -21.19
N ASP A 192 -5.81 -1.32 -20.45
CA ASP A 192 -6.96 -2.15 -20.12
C ASP A 192 -7.87 -2.30 -21.35
N LEU A 193 -8.13 -1.18 -22.04
CA LEU A 193 -8.93 -1.12 -23.27
C LEU A 193 -8.33 -1.95 -24.41
N ASP A 194 -7.02 -1.89 -24.63
CA ASP A 194 -6.33 -2.64 -25.70
C ASP A 194 -6.38 -4.17 -25.46
N LEU A 195 -6.57 -4.59 -24.21
CA LEU A 195 -6.74 -5.98 -23.82
C LEU A 195 -8.21 -6.39 -23.71
N GLY A 196 -9.15 -5.44 -23.79
CA GLY A 196 -10.57 -5.68 -23.58
C GLY A 196 -10.89 -6.21 -22.18
N TYR A 197 -10.10 -5.81 -21.18
CA TYR A 197 -10.16 -6.35 -19.81
C TYR A 197 -10.54 -5.25 -18.82
N LEU A 198 -11.41 -5.56 -17.85
CA LEU A 198 -11.76 -4.69 -16.71
C LEU A 198 -11.58 -5.44 -15.40
#